data_AF-A0A9D2D4A2-F1
#
_entry.id   AF-A0A9D2D4A2-F1
#
_cell.length_a   1.000
_cell.length_b   1.000
_cell.length_c   1.000
_cell.angle_alpha   90.00
_cell.angle_beta   90.00
_cell.angle_gamma   90.00
#
_symmetry.space_group_name_H-M   'P 1'
#
loop_
_entity.id
_entity.type
_entity.pdbx_description
1 polymer ?
#
loop_
_entity_poly.entity_id
_entity_poly.type
_entity_poly.pdbx_seq_one_letter_code
_entity_poly.pdbx_strand_id
1 'polypeptide(L)'
;MMKPCVIEDQKAWDESRHKTEYFVKALAGKDLVLCLVSAAEYLGLCSCTMELMIYTLTKEECEREGLEITFDGDIWYTTVNQTINDLLEDDTIDEQVIQEALADQYYENNYANLTIKPENQKAFEHYKEWAEQYYIHK
;
A
#
# COMPACT_ATOMS: atom_id res chain seq x y z
N MET A 1 -14.27 5.09 4.07
CA MET A 1 -12.91 5.50 3.67
C MET A 1 -12.43 6.74 4.41
N MET A 2 -11.36 6.59 5.22
CA MET A 2 -10.59 7.75 5.69
C MET A 2 -9.87 8.40 4.52
N LYS A 3 -9.72 9.72 4.54
CA LYS A 3 -9.04 10.45 3.46
C LYS A 3 -7.57 10.66 3.82
N PRO A 4 -6.62 10.05 3.10
CA PRO A 4 -5.20 10.26 3.37
C PRO A 4 -4.76 11.71 3.13
N CYS A 5 -3.76 12.13 3.88
CA CYS A 5 -2.97 13.30 3.59
C CYS A 5 -1.92 12.95 2.54
N VAL A 6 -1.83 13.77 1.50
CA VAL A 6 -0.78 13.65 0.47
C VAL A 6 0.32 14.64 0.82
N ILE A 7 1.54 14.14 0.96
CA ILE A 7 2.74 14.96 1.16
C ILE A 7 3.76 14.72 0.06
N GLU A 8 4.66 15.69 -0.12
CA GLU A 8 5.78 15.61 -1.06
C GLU A 8 7.02 16.22 -0.39
N ASP A 9 8.19 15.64 -0.62
CA ASP A 9 9.48 16.18 -0.13
C ASP A 9 10.55 16.08 -1.22
N GLN A 10 10.63 17.12 -2.06
CA GLN A 10 11.58 17.16 -3.18
C GLN A 10 13.03 16.96 -2.72
N LYS A 11 13.39 17.49 -1.54
CA LYS A 11 14.76 17.38 -1.05
C LYS A 11 15.07 15.93 -0.68
N ALA A 12 14.18 15.28 0.06
CA ALA A 12 14.32 13.86 0.39
C ALA A 12 14.39 13.00 -0.88
N TRP A 13 13.59 13.33 -1.90
CA TRP A 13 13.62 12.66 -3.19
C TRP A 13 14.97 12.79 -3.90
N ASP A 14 15.48 14.01 -4.05
CA ASP A 14 16.75 14.28 -4.73
C ASP A 14 17.94 13.60 -4.03
N GLU A 15 17.84 13.42 -2.72
CA GLU A 15 18.85 12.73 -1.92
C GLU A 15 18.71 11.20 -1.94
N SER A 16 17.62 10.65 -2.49
CA SER A 16 17.30 9.22 -2.48
C SER A 16 17.68 8.52 -3.77
N ARG A 17 18.16 7.27 -3.67
CA ARG A 17 18.45 6.43 -4.83
C ARG A 17 17.26 5.60 -5.28
N HIS A 18 16.41 5.24 -4.33
CA HIS A 18 15.23 4.40 -4.54
C HIS A 18 14.02 5.00 -3.83
N LYS A 19 12.82 4.67 -4.29
CA LYS A 19 11.58 5.20 -3.73
C LYS A 19 11.35 4.80 -2.27
N THR A 20 11.79 3.61 -1.88
CA THR A 20 11.76 3.17 -0.48
C THR A 20 12.63 4.04 0.43
N GLU A 21 13.83 4.43 -0.04
CA GLU A 21 14.70 5.38 0.66
C GLU A 21 14.05 6.77 0.76
N TYR A 22 13.35 7.19 -0.29
CA TYR A 22 12.58 8.44 -0.29
C TYR A 22 11.50 8.44 0.80
N PHE A 23 10.68 7.38 0.89
CA PHE A 23 9.67 7.28 1.94
C PHE A 23 10.29 7.34 3.34
N VAL A 24 11.37 6.60 3.58
CA VAL A 24 12.08 6.63 4.86
C VAL A 24 12.56 8.04 5.19
N LYS A 25 13.25 8.72 4.27
CA LYS A 25 13.76 10.08 4.51
C LYS A 25 12.64 11.10 4.72
N ALA A 26 11.57 10.99 3.96
CA ALA A 26 10.45 11.92 4.04
C ALA A 26 9.63 11.73 5.33
N LEU A 27 9.63 10.54 5.94
CA LEU A 27 8.75 10.21 7.06
C LEU A 27 9.47 9.92 8.39
N ALA A 28 10.78 9.68 8.39
CA ALA A 28 11.53 9.33 9.59
C ALA A 28 11.29 10.32 10.74
N GLY A 29 10.92 9.78 11.90
CA GLY A 29 10.64 10.55 13.11
C GLY A 29 9.32 11.33 13.10
N LYS A 30 8.45 11.14 12.10
CA LYS A 30 7.09 11.70 12.06
C LYS A 30 6.07 10.65 12.49
N ASP A 31 5.00 11.08 13.15
CA ASP A 31 3.85 10.23 13.50
C ASP A 31 2.89 10.04 12.30
N LEU A 32 3.48 9.67 11.16
CA LEU A 32 2.79 9.41 9.89
C LEU A 32 2.95 7.95 9.49
N VAL A 33 1.88 7.40 8.94
CA VAL A 33 1.76 6.01 8.51
C VAL A 33 1.57 5.99 7.00
N LEU A 34 2.42 5.27 6.26
CA LEU A 34 2.17 5.00 4.83
C LEU A 34 0.88 4.19 4.64
N CYS A 35 0.07 4.57 3.65
CA CYS A 35 -1.15 3.86 3.28
C CYS A 35 -1.36 3.83 1.76
N LEU A 36 -2.41 3.16 1.29
CA LEU A 36 -2.77 3.03 -0.13
C LEU A 36 -1.56 2.65 -1.01
N VAL A 37 -1.43 3.30 -2.17
CA VAL A 37 -0.39 3.02 -3.17
C VAL A 37 1.01 3.19 -2.57
N SER A 38 1.25 4.19 -1.70
CA SER A 38 2.59 4.38 -1.11
C SER A 38 2.97 3.23 -0.18
N ALA A 39 2.03 2.67 0.58
CA ALA A 39 2.29 1.46 1.35
C ALA A 39 2.52 0.24 0.44
N ALA A 40 1.73 0.10 -0.63
CA ALA A 40 1.89 -0.99 -1.60
C ALA A 40 3.29 -0.96 -2.27
N GLU A 41 3.74 0.21 -2.69
CA GLU A 41 5.08 0.40 -3.26
C GLU A 41 6.18 0.10 -2.25
N TYR A 42 6.01 0.55 -1.01
CA TYR A 42 6.99 0.33 0.05
C TYR A 42 7.10 -1.15 0.47
N LEU A 43 5.96 -1.86 0.51
CA LEU A 43 5.87 -3.30 0.77
C LEU A 43 6.34 -4.16 -0.41
N GLY A 44 6.56 -3.56 -1.58
CA GLY A 44 6.93 -4.28 -2.80
C GLY A 44 5.77 -5.02 -3.47
N LEU A 45 4.53 -4.68 -3.13
CA LEU A 45 3.31 -5.29 -3.68
C LEU A 45 3.04 -4.84 -5.13
N CYS A 46 3.58 -3.70 -5.54
CA CYS A 46 3.45 -3.21 -6.90
C CYS A 46 4.72 -2.51 -7.37
N SER A 47 4.81 -2.32 -8.68
CA SER A 47 5.87 -1.56 -9.33
C SER A 47 5.84 -0.10 -8.86
N CYS A 48 6.96 0.39 -8.34
CA CYS A 48 7.08 1.79 -7.91
C CYS A 48 6.91 2.76 -9.08
N THR A 49 6.07 3.78 -8.91
CA THR A 49 5.97 4.94 -9.80
C THR A 49 7.10 5.92 -9.54
N MET A 50 7.35 6.84 -10.47
CA MET A 50 8.29 7.95 -10.29
C MET A 50 7.67 9.17 -9.62
N GLU A 51 6.45 9.05 -9.09
CA GLU A 51 5.72 10.17 -8.48
C GLU A 51 6.22 10.47 -7.06
N LEU A 52 6.19 11.75 -6.69
CA LEU A 52 6.61 12.25 -5.39
C LEU A 52 5.52 12.14 -4.32
N MET A 53 4.27 11.93 -4.72
CA MET A 53 3.14 11.87 -3.81
C MET A 53 3.30 10.71 -2.83
N ILE A 54 3.23 11.03 -1.54
CA ILE A 54 3.22 10.07 -0.45
C ILE A 54 1.85 10.13 0.22
N TYR A 55 1.11 9.03 0.15
CA TYR A 55 -0.17 8.87 0.83
C TYR A 55 0.08 8.46 2.28
N THR A 56 -0.41 9.29 3.21
CA THR A 56 -0.19 9.12 4.64
C THR A 56 -1.46 9.29 5.46
N LEU A 57 -1.52 8.59 6.58
CA LEU A 57 -2.43 8.85 7.69
C LEU A 57 -1.60 9.24 8.91
N THR A 58 -2.20 9.92 9.89
CA THR A 58 -1.53 10.06 11.19
C THR A 58 -1.66 8.77 11.99
N LYS A 59 -0.67 8.51 12.85
CA LYS A 59 -0.72 7.34 13.74
C LYS A 59 -1.95 7.36 14.66
N GLU A 60 -2.32 8.53 15.17
CA GLU A 60 -3.51 8.72 16.01
C GLU A 60 -4.81 8.35 15.26
N GLU A 61 -4.94 8.73 13.99
CA GLU A 61 -6.09 8.34 13.16
C GLU A 61 -6.17 6.83 12.97
N CYS A 62 -5.04 6.18 12.66
CA CYS A 62 -5.00 4.73 12.51
C CYS A 62 -5.40 4.01 13.81
N GLU A 63 -4.90 4.45 14.96
CA GLU A 63 -5.25 3.87 16.27
C GLU A 63 -6.73 4.08 16.61
N ARG A 64 -7.28 5.26 16.31
CA ARG A 64 -8.69 5.58 16.57
C ARG A 64 -9.64 4.73 15.73
N GLU A 65 -9.32 4.53 14.45
CA GLU A 65 -10.15 3.74 13.53
C GLU A 65 -9.84 2.23 13.59
N GLY A 66 -8.81 1.82 14.35
CA GLY A 66 -8.41 0.42 14.49
C GLY A 66 -7.78 -0.17 13.23
N LEU A 67 -7.06 0.64 12.45
CA LEU A 67 -6.33 0.17 11.27
C LEU A 67 -5.11 -0.67 11.68
N GLU A 68 -4.83 -1.75 10.94
CA GLU A 68 -3.63 -2.54 11.18
C GLU A 68 -2.41 -1.82 10.61
N ILE A 69 -1.53 -1.38 11.51
CA ILE A 69 -0.27 -0.70 11.19
C ILE A 69 0.90 -1.42 11.85
N THR A 70 2.08 -1.27 11.27
CA THR A 70 3.33 -1.81 11.79
C THR A 70 4.47 -0.83 11.59
N PHE A 71 5.61 -1.10 12.26
CA PHE A 71 6.82 -0.30 12.24
C PHE A 71 8.01 -1.22 11.96
N ASP A 72 8.85 -0.89 10.99
CA ASP A 72 10.02 -1.71 10.61
C ASP A 72 11.31 -1.32 11.33
N GLY A 73 11.32 -0.17 12.02
CA GLY A 73 12.51 0.42 12.61
C GLY A 73 12.73 1.88 12.21
N ASP A 74 12.20 2.27 11.04
CA ASP A 74 12.38 3.60 10.46
C ASP A 74 11.05 4.36 10.33
N ILE A 75 10.01 3.71 9.80
CA ILE A 75 8.71 4.35 9.51
C ILE A 75 7.51 3.45 9.82
N TRP A 76 6.34 4.07 9.99
CA TRP A 76 5.07 3.36 10.13
C TRP A 76 4.40 3.15 8.77
N TYR A 77 3.71 2.02 8.60
CA TYR A 77 2.95 1.68 7.38
C TYR A 77 1.79 0.73 7.70
N THR A 78 0.77 0.69 6.85
CA THR A 78 -0.31 -0.30 6.96
C THR A 78 0.20 -1.71 6.65
N THR A 79 -0.32 -2.74 7.32
CA THR A 79 0.06 -4.14 7.05
C THR A 79 -0.36 -4.54 5.64
N VAL A 80 0.20 -5.62 5.07
CA VAL A 80 -0.24 -6.15 3.76
C VAL A 80 -1.76 -6.34 3.68
N ASN A 81 -2.36 -6.93 4.73
CA ASN A 81 -3.80 -7.10 4.84
C ASN A 81 -4.54 -5.76 4.79
N GLN A 82 -4.09 -4.78 5.59
CA GLN A 82 -4.74 -3.49 5.63
C GLN A 82 -4.54 -2.71 4.34
N THR A 83 -3.33 -2.68 3.76
CA THR A 83 -3.03 -2.05 2.48
C THR A 83 -3.92 -2.60 1.36
N ILE A 84 -4.03 -3.92 1.22
CA ILE A 84 -4.88 -4.52 0.17
C ILE A 84 -6.36 -4.17 0.39
N ASN A 85 -6.84 -4.17 1.63
CA ASN A 85 -8.19 -3.72 1.92
C ASN A 85 -8.40 -2.23 1.64
N ASP A 86 -7.40 -1.37 1.89
CA ASP A 86 -7.48 0.05 1.57
C ASP A 86 -7.57 0.25 0.05
N LEU A 87 -6.76 -0.50 -0.73
CA LEU A 87 -6.77 -0.43 -2.19
C LEU A 87 -8.10 -0.93 -2.79
N LEU A 88 -8.70 -1.97 -2.21
CA LEU A 88 -9.98 -2.54 -2.68
C LEU A 88 -11.19 -1.67 -2.31
N GLU A 89 -11.11 -0.86 -1.26
CA GLU A 89 -12.19 0.05 -0.83
C GLU A 89 -12.26 1.30 -1.73
N ASP A 90 -11.13 1.75 -2.27
CA ASP A 90 -11.00 2.99 -3.04
C ASP A 90 -11.18 2.77 -4.55
N ASP A 91 -12.31 3.21 -5.08
CA ASP A 91 -12.68 3.08 -6.51
C ASP A 91 -11.92 4.02 -7.44
N THR A 92 -11.02 4.85 -6.91
CA THR A 92 -10.17 5.77 -7.68
C THR A 92 -8.75 5.26 -7.90
N ILE A 93 -8.38 4.14 -7.25
CA ILE A 93 -7.05 3.54 -7.38
C ILE A 93 -6.90 2.89 -8.75
N ASP A 94 -5.69 3.00 -9.30
CA ASP A 94 -5.33 2.31 -10.54
C ASP A 94 -5.48 0.79 -10.38
N GLU A 95 -6.31 0.19 -11.22
CA GLU A 95 -6.59 -1.25 -11.25
C GLU A 95 -5.30 -2.07 -11.37
N GLN A 96 -4.26 -1.55 -12.03
CA GLN A 96 -2.97 -2.23 -12.15
C GLN A 96 -2.29 -2.39 -10.79
N VAL A 97 -2.39 -1.42 -9.89
CA VAL A 97 -1.81 -1.51 -8.53
C VAL A 97 -2.50 -2.62 -7.75
N ILE A 98 -3.83 -2.70 -7.85
CA ILE A 98 -4.63 -3.74 -7.19
C ILE A 98 -4.27 -5.11 -7.76
N GLN A 99 -4.18 -5.23 -9.08
CA GLN A 99 -3.85 -6.48 -9.75
C GLN A 99 -2.45 -6.97 -9.38
N GLU A 100 -1.45 -6.10 -9.35
CA GLU A 100 -0.08 -6.45 -8.96
C GLU A 100 -0.01 -6.90 -7.50
N ALA A 101 -0.66 -6.15 -6.60
CA ALA A 101 -0.68 -6.48 -5.18
C ALA A 101 -1.34 -7.83 -4.91
N LEU A 102 -2.47 -8.12 -5.56
CA LEU A 102 -3.12 -9.43 -5.44
C LEU A 102 -2.33 -10.54 -6.14
N ALA A 103 -1.64 -10.25 -7.24
CA ALA A 103 -0.81 -11.23 -7.90
C ALA A 103 0.32 -11.66 -6.97
N ASP A 104 1.05 -10.71 -6.37
CA ASP A 104 2.11 -11.01 -5.41
C ASP A 104 1.64 -11.98 -4.29
N GLN A 105 0.47 -11.71 -3.70
CA GLN A 105 -0.12 -12.57 -2.66
C GLN A 105 -0.57 -13.95 -3.16
N TYR A 106 -1.00 -14.06 -4.42
CA TYR A 106 -1.26 -15.36 -5.04
C TYR A 106 0.01 -16.18 -5.20
N TYR A 107 1.09 -15.56 -5.70
CA TYR A 107 2.36 -16.26 -5.93
C TYR A 107 3.10 -16.59 -4.64
N GLU A 108 2.94 -15.78 -3.59
CA GLU A 108 3.53 -16.03 -2.28
C GLU A 108 2.96 -17.32 -1.66
N ASN A 109 1.63 -17.44 -1.58
CA ASN A 109 1.00 -18.57 -0.88
C ASN A 109 -0.47 -18.83 -1.25
N ASN A 110 -0.90 -18.47 -2.46
CA ASN A 110 -2.29 -18.62 -2.92
C ASN A 110 -3.29 -17.94 -1.94
N TYR A 111 -2.98 -16.70 -1.55
CA TYR A 111 -3.80 -15.88 -0.64
C TYR A 111 -3.98 -16.45 0.78
N ALA A 112 -3.22 -17.47 1.20
CA ALA A 112 -3.45 -18.18 2.46
C ALA A 112 -3.40 -17.28 3.70
N ASN A 113 -2.61 -16.20 3.64
CA ASN A 113 -2.47 -15.22 4.74
C ASN A 113 -3.30 -13.94 4.54
N LEU A 114 -4.02 -13.83 3.41
CA LEU A 114 -4.78 -12.64 3.06
C LEU A 114 -6.19 -12.72 3.66
N THR A 115 -6.55 -11.72 4.46
CA THR A 115 -7.83 -11.53 5.11
C THR A 115 -8.53 -10.32 4.48
N ILE A 116 -9.55 -10.60 3.67
CA ILE A 116 -10.35 -9.56 2.99
C ILE A 116 -11.57 -9.22 3.84
N LYS A 117 -11.76 -7.92 4.12
CA LYS A 117 -12.92 -7.39 4.85
C LYS A 117 -14.22 -7.71 4.10
N PRO A 118 -15.34 -8.00 4.79
CA PRO A 118 -16.61 -8.37 4.15
C PRO A 118 -17.08 -7.41 3.05
N GLU A 119 -16.92 -6.11 3.26
CA GLU A 119 -17.25 -5.04 2.32
C GLU A 119 -16.42 -5.07 1.04
N ASN A 120 -15.19 -5.58 1.11
CA ASN A 120 -14.23 -5.63 0.00
C ASN A 120 -14.26 -6.95 -0.77
N GLN A 121 -15.02 -7.95 -0.30
CA GLN A 121 -15.10 -9.28 -0.93
C GLN A 121 -15.48 -9.21 -2.42
N LYS A 122 -16.41 -8.32 -2.76
CA LYS A 122 -16.85 -8.17 -4.16
C LYS A 122 -15.74 -7.62 -5.05
N ALA A 123 -14.99 -6.63 -4.58
CA ALA A 123 -13.86 -6.07 -5.31
C ALA A 123 -12.73 -7.11 -5.43
N PHE A 124 -12.44 -7.83 -4.34
CA PHE A 124 -11.46 -8.91 -4.35
C PHE A 124 -11.76 -9.97 -5.41
N GLU A 125 -12.96 -10.55 -5.43
CA GLU A 125 -13.32 -11.57 -6.43
C GLU A 125 -13.25 -11.04 -7.87
N HIS A 126 -13.53 -9.75 -8.08
CA HIS A 126 -13.40 -9.11 -9.40
C HIS A 126 -11.95 -9.08 -9.87
N TYR A 127 -11.02 -8.61 -9.04
CA TYR A 127 -9.61 -8.45 -9.42
C TYR A 127 -8.81 -9.76 -9.33
N LYS A 128 -9.23 -10.70 -8.50
CA LYS A 128 -8.58 -12.00 -8.28
C LYS A 128 -8.39 -12.78 -9.58
N GLU A 129 -9.42 -12.87 -10.42
CA GLU A 129 -9.34 -13.58 -11.71
C GLU A 129 -8.21 -13.05 -12.60
N TRP A 130 -7.97 -11.74 -12.56
CA TRP A 130 -6.90 -11.09 -13.33
C TRP A 130 -5.54 -11.23 -12.66
N ALA A 131 -5.48 -11.19 -11.33
CA ALA A 131 -4.26 -11.35 -10.55
C ALA A 131 -3.64 -12.74 -10.70
N GLU A 132 -4.45 -13.80 -10.67
CA GLU A 132 -3.98 -15.19 -10.82
C GLU A 132 -3.32 -15.44 -12.20
N GLN A 133 -3.73 -14.67 -13.21
CA GLN A 133 -3.22 -14.77 -14.58
C GLN A 133 -2.02 -13.84 -14.87
N TYR A 134 -1.68 -12.94 -13.93
CA TYR A 134 -0.78 -11.82 -14.18
C TYR A 134 0.63 -12.28 -14.64
N TYR A 135 1.30 -13.17 -13.90
CA TYR A 135 2.65 -13.64 -14.29
C TYR A 135 2.66 -14.79 -15.31
N ILE A 136 1.49 -15.33 -15.68
CA ILE A 136 1.40 -16.30 -16.79
C ILE A 136 1.59 -15.59 -18.14
N HIS A 137 1.23 -14.30 -18.19
CA HIS A 137 1.21 -13.50 -19.42
C HIS A 137 2.21 -12.33 -19.41
N LYS A 138 3.12 -12.28 -18.43
CA LYS A 138 4.13 -11.22 -18.30
C LYS A 138 5.40 -11.50 -19.11
#